data_AF-A0A7R9V0G1-F1
#
_entry.id   AF-A0A7R9V0G1-F1
#
_cell.length_a   1.000
_cell.length_b   1.000
_cell.length_c   1.000
_cell.angle_alpha   90.00
_cell.angle_beta   90.00
_cell.angle_gamma   90.00
#
_symmetry.space_group_name_H-M   'P 1'
#
loop_
_entity.id
_entity.type
_entity.pdbx_description
1 polymer ?
#
loop_
_entity_poly.entity_id
_entity_poly.type
_entity_poly.pdbx_seq_one_letter_code
_entity_poly.pdbx_strand_id
1 'polypeptide(L)'
;GGQPMCGLWIGTYGVHGMEFVTVGFDPGRGGGGGGGDVEAALAYGREALAPHRPRGPGEEELLSDALSLLAYDAPESSPCGYLLAKERRAALADALNTAMLKHLGLPTVTALERVLQQAGATARELTAANHPAAHVLRELLNPQASLPPPPPPP
;
A
#
# COMPACT_ATOMS: atom_id res chain seq x y z
N GLY A 1 -2.12 12.63 -32.90
CA GLY A 1 -0.82 12.60 -32.21
C GLY A 1 -1.03 13.12 -30.82
N GLY A 2 -1.03 12.23 -29.82
CA GLY A 2 -1.13 12.59 -28.41
C GLY A 2 -0.14 11.69 -27.67
N GLN A 3 0.78 12.29 -26.95
CA GLN A 3 1.86 11.60 -26.24
C GLN A 3 1.28 10.72 -25.11
N PRO A 4 1.78 9.50 -24.89
CA PRO A 4 1.48 8.76 -23.66
C PRO A 4 2.36 9.32 -22.54
N MET A 5 1.77 10.07 -21.61
CA MET A 5 2.44 10.42 -20.36
C MET A 5 2.31 9.23 -19.40
N CYS A 6 3.43 8.61 -19.04
CA CYS A 6 3.50 7.75 -17.85
C CYS A 6 3.14 8.62 -16.65
N GLY A 7 2.06 8.28 -15.93
CA GLY A 7 1.54 9.13 -14.87
C GLY A 7 0.84 8.33 -13.79
N LEU A 8 1.16 8.64 -12.54
CA LEU A 8 0.36 8.30 -11.38
C LEU A 8 -1.00 9.02 -11.55
N TRP A 9 -2.09 8.27 -11.62
CA TRP A 9 -3.42 8.88 -11.68
C TRP A 9 -4.12 8.71 -10.33
N ILE A 10 -4.62 9.83 -9.80
CA ILE A 10 -5.44 9.88 -8.59
C ILE A 10 -6.89 9.95 -9.05
N GLY A 11 -7.61 8.84 -8.92
CA GLY A 11 -9.04 8.77 -9.23
C GLY A 11 -9.85 8.88 -7.94
N THR A 12 -10.84 9.76 -7.92
CA THR A 12 -11.91 9.76 -6.92
C THR A 12 -13.19 9.31 -7.60
N TYR A 13 -13.79 8.22 -7.13
CA TYR A 13 -15.16 7.88 -7.52
C TYR A 13 -16.02 7.73 -6.28
N GLY A 14 -17.22 8.31 -6.35
CA GLY A 14 -18.20 8.31 -5.29
C GLY A 14 -19.23 7.21 -5.50
N VAL A 15 -19.45 6.38 -4.48
CA VAL A 15 -20.61 5.50 -4.38
C VAL A 15 -21.29 5.80 -3.06
N HIS A 16 -22.57 6.19 -3.11
CA HIS A 16 -23.39 6.51 -1.92
C HIS A 16 -22.75 7.47 -0.90
N GLY A 17 -22.14 8.57 -1.36
CA GLY A 17 -21.59 9.61 -0.48
C GLY A 17 -20.29 9.22 0.25
N MET A 18 -19.64 8.14 -0.15
CA MET A 18 -18.28 7.79 0.28
C MET A 18 -17.30 8.08 -0.87
N GLU A 19 -16.32 8.95 -0.62
CA GLU A 19 -15.22 9.22 -1.55
C GLU A 19 -14.11 8.19 -1.35
N PHE A 20 -13.82 7.43 -2.39
CA PHE A 20 -12.70 6.50 -2.42
C PHE A 20 -11.59 7.11 -3.26
N VAL A 21 -10.40 7.24 -2.68
CA VAL A 21 -9.19 7.62 -3.40
C VAL A 21 -8.51 6.34 -3.84
N THR A 22 -8.45 6.11 -5.15
CA THR A 22 -7.64 5.03 -5.71
C THR A 22 -6.41 5.63 -6.38
N VAL A 23 -5.26 5.05 -6.08
CA VAL A 23 -3.99 5.39 -6.73
C VAL A 23 -3.70 4.26 -7.70
N GLY A 24 -3.88 4.55 -8.99
CA GLY A 24 -3.58 3.62 -10.07
C GLY A 24 -2.28 4.05 -10.76
N PHE A 25 -1.39 3.10 -10.99
CA PHE A 25 -0.30 3.26 -11.96
C PHE A 25 -0.83 2.77 -13.31
N ASP A 26 -0.96 3.66 -14.30
CA ASP A 26 -1.25 3.25 -15.68
C ASP A 26 0.07 2.79 -16.31
N PRO A 27 0.28 1.47 -16.55
CA PRO A 27 1.44 0.99 -17.26
C PRO A 27 1.20 1.24 -18.75
N GLY A 28 1.22 2.51 -19.15
CA GLY A 28 1.11 2.92 -20.54
C GLY A 28 2.22 2.27 -21.35
N ARG A 29 1.89 1.11 -21.94
CA ARG A 29 2.60 0.40 -23.01
C ARG A 29 4.09 0.12 -22.75
N GLY A 30 4.37 -1.03 -22.14
CA GLY A 30 5.70 -1.63 -22.08
C GLY A 30 5.67 -3.10 -21.69
N GLY A 31 4.93 -3.92 -22.44
CA GLY A 31 5.04 -5.38 -22.33
C GLY A 31 6.29 -5.87 -23.06
N GLY A 32 7.17 -6.58 -22.34
CA GLY A 32 8.32 -7.28 -22.91
C GLY A 32 9.56 -7.14 -22.03
N GLY A 33 10.03 -8.26 -21.46
CA GLY A 33 11.26 -8.29 -20.68
C GLY A 33 12.49 -7.90 -21.51
N GLY A 34 13.46 -7.29 -20.83
CA GLY A 34 14.78 -6.93 -21.38
C GLY A 34 15.11 -5.46 -21.16
N GLY A 35 15.92 -5.17 -20.15
CA GLY A 35 16.66 -3.91 -19.97
C GLY A 35 15.85 -2.64 -20.14
N GLY A 36 15.12 -2.20 -19.10
CA GLY A 36 14.69 -0.80 -19.05
C GLY A 36 15.92 0.09 -19.10
N ASP A 37 15.90 1.13 -19.96
CA ASP A 37 17.01 2.06 -20.13
C ASP A 37 17.49 2.59 -18.77
N VAL A 38 18.58 2.01 -18.26
CA VAL A 38 19.17 2.37 -16.96
C VAL A 38 19.47 3.87 -16.94
N GLU A 39 19.83 4.44 -18.08
CA GLU A 39 20.05 5.87 -18.26
C GLU A 39 18.78 6.70 -18.05
N ALA A 40 17.61 6.25 -18.51
CA ALA A 40 16.33 6.91 -18.25
C ALA A 40 15.93 6.82 -16.77
N ALA A 41 16.17 5.66 -16.13
CA ALA A 41 15.92 5.47 -14.70
C ALA A 41 16.83 6.36 -13.85
N LEU A 42 18.11 6.49 -14.22
CA LEU A 42 19.08 7.37 -13.56
C LEU A 42 18.76 8.86 -13.77
N ALA A 43 18.35 9.24 -14.98
CA ALA A 43 17.91 10.62 -15.27
C ALA A 43 16.70 10.99 -14.41
N TYR A 44 15.69 10.12 -14.36
CA TYR A 44 14.53 10.30 -13.49
C TYR A 44 14.93 10.42 -12.01
N GLY A 45 15.81 9.54 -11.52
CA GLY A 45 16.30 9.60 -10.15
C GLY A 45 16.96 10.95 -9.82
N ARG A 46 17.79 11.48 -10.72
CA ARG A 46 18.45 12.78 -10.51
C ARG A 46 17.46 13.93 -10.47
N GLU A 47 16.51 13.98 -11.42
CA GLU A 47 15.55 15.08 -11.51
C GLU A 47 14.49 15.03 -10.41
N ALA A 48 13.91 13.85 -10.16
CA ALA A 48 12.84 13.67 -9.19
C ALA A 48 13.32 13.78 -7.73
N LEU A 49 14.56 13.35 -7.44
CA LEU A 49 15.10 13.38 -6.08
C LEU A 49 15.87 14.65 -5.73
N ALA A 50 16.32 15.44 -6.73
CA ALA A 50 17.01 16.72 -6.50
C ALA A 50 16.29 17.65 -5.50
N PRO A 51 14.96 17.87 -5.56
CA PRO A 51 14.25 18.71 -4.59
C PRO A 51 14.03 18.03 -3.22
N HIS A 52 14.23 16.72 -3.12
CA HIS A 52 13.87 15.90 -1.95
C HIS A 52 15.10 15.28 -1.29
N ARG A 53 16.17 16.07 -1.12
CA ARG A 53 17.39 15.58 -0.47
C ARG A 53 17.12 15.02 0.93
N PRO A 54 17.79 13.91 1.30
CA PRO A 54 17.69 13.32 2.63
C PRO A 54 18.10 14.35 3.68
N ARG A 55 17.38 14.37 4.80
CA ARG A 55 17.56 15.31 5.92
C ARG A 55 18.44 14.75 7.04
N GLY A 56 18.83 13.49 6.96
CA GLY A 56 19.67 12.84 7.95
C GLY A 56 20.30 11.53 7.45
N PRO A 57 21.25 10.97 8.22
CA PRO A 57 22.07 9.83 7.78
C PRO A 57 21.25 8.58 7.44
N GLY A 58 20.17 8.30 8.19
CA GLY A 58 19.31 7.15 7.91
C GLY A 58 18.49 7.26 6.61
N GLU A 59 18.12 8.48 6.19
CA GLU A 59 17.44 8.69 4.91
C GLU A 59 18.42 8.57 3.74
N GLU A 60 19.66 8.99 3.95
CA GLU A 60 20.73 8.90 2.96
C GLU A 60 21.18 7.45 2.73
N GLU A 61 21.31 6.66 3.80
CA GLU A 61 21.54 5.22 3.74
C GLU A 61 20.40 4.50 3.01
N LEU A 62 19.14 4.77 3.37
CA LEU A 62 17.98 4.17 2.70
C LEU A 62 17.92 4.52 1.21
N LEU A 63 18.22 5.77 0.87
CA LEU A 63 18.25 6.21 -0.51
C LEU A 63 19.38 5.53 -1.30
N SER A 64 20.56 5.41 -0.68
CA SER A 64 21.70 4.70 -1.25
C SER A 64 21.37 3.22 -1.50
N ASP A 65 20.74 2.54 -0.54
CA ASP A 65 20.31 1.15 -0.68
C ASP A 65 19.28 1.00 -1.82
N ALA A 66 18.34 1.94 -1.94
CA ALA A 66 17.33 1.91 -2.99
C ALA A 66 17.95 2.14 -4.39
N LEU A 67 18.90 3.07 -4.50
CA LEU A 67 19.62 3.31 -5.76
C LEU A 67 20.54 2.14 -6.12
N SER A 68 21.08 1.43 -5.14
CA SER A 68 21.90 0.23 -5.35
C SER A 68 21.14 -0.90 -6.05
N LEU A 69 19.81 -0.96 -5.91
CA LEU A 69 18.98 -1.92 -6.65
C LEU A 69 19.06 -1.75 -8.18
N LEU A 70 19.33 -0.53 -8.67
CA LEU A 70 19.44 -0.24 -10.10
C LEU A 70 20.72 -0.81 -10.73
N ALA A 71 21.71 -1.18 -9.91
CA ALA A 71 22.98 -1.73 -10.38
C ALA A 71 22.94 -3.24 -10.66
N TYR A 72 21.82 -3.91 -10.34
CA TYR A 72 21.66 -5.36 -10.48
C TYR A 72 20.58 -5.69 -11.52
N ASP A 73 20.85 -6.66 -12.39
CA ASP A 73 19.87 -7.16 -13.37
C ASP A 73 18.64 -7.80 -12.70
N ALA A 74 18.85 -8.46 -11.56
CA ALA A 74 17.81 -9.03 -10.71
C ALA A 74 17.86 -8.34 -9.34
N PRO A 75 17.04 -7.29 -9.10
CA PRO A 75 17.14 -6.45 -7.91
C PRO A 75 16.82 -7.21 -6.61
N GLU A 76 16.03 -8.28 -6.67
CA GLU A 76 15.77 -9.18 -5.54
C GLU A 76 16.99 -9.97 -5.07
N SER A 77 17.99 -10.18 -5.94
CA SER A 77 19.25 -10.87 -5.60
C SER A 77 20.33 -9.94 -5.05
N SER A 78 20.07 -8.63 -5.06
CA SER A 78 20.95 -7.61 -4.48
C SER A 78 21.08 -7.79 -2.95
N PRO A 79 22.21 -7.38 -2.34
CA PRO A 79 22.29 -7.21 -0.90
C PRO A 79 21.16 -6.33 -0.31
N CYS A 80 20.63 -5.40 -1.12
CA CYS A 80 19.51 -4.53 -0.76
C CYS A 80 18.14 -5.12 -1.14
N GLY A 81 18.06 -6.36 -1.61
CA GLY A 81 16.82 -7.02 -2.02
C GLY A 81 15.76 -7.11 -0.91
N TYR A 82 16.17 -7.01 0.36
CA TYR A 82 15.28 -6.90 1.52
C TYR A 82 14.31 -5.70 1.40
N LEU A 83 14.68 -4.65 0.65
CA LEU A 83 13.81 -3.51 0.36
C LEU A 83 12.52 -3.91 -0.38
N LEU A 84 12.57 -5.00 -1.17
CA LEU A 84 11.51 -5.50 -2.03
C LEU A 84 10.67 -6.63 -1.39
N ALA A 85 11.05 -7.07 -0.19
CA ALA A 85 10.30 -8.08 0.57
C ALA A 85 8.83 -7.67 0.71
N LYS A 86 7.93 -8.66 0.67
CA LYS A 86 6.48 -8.42 0.68
C LYS A 86 6.03 -7.63 1.91
N GLU A 87 6.57 -7.99 3.06
CA GLU A 87 6.30 -7.37 4.35
C GLU A 87 6.71 -5.90 4.35
N ARG A 88 7.87 -5.60 3.76
CA ARG A 88 8.39 -4.24 3.67
C ARG A 88 7.63 -3.39 2.66
N ARG A 89 7.23 -3.97 1.52
CA ARG A 89 6.37 -3.30 0.53
C ARG A 89 4.99 -3.00 1.10
N ALA A 90 4.40 -3.90 1.88
CA ALA A 90 3.14 -3.66 2.56
C ALA A 90 3.25 -2.51 3.57
N ALA A 91 4.26 -2.53 4.44
CA ALA A 91 4.47 -1.46 5.42
C ALA A 91 4.72 -0.10 4.76
N LEU A 92 5.48 -0.06 3.65
CA LEU A 92 5.69 1.16 2.87
C LEU A 92 4.40 1.67 2.24
N ALA A 93 3.59 0.77 1.67
CA ALA A 93 2.29 1.14 1.09
C ALA A 93 1.36 1.73 2.15
N ASP A 94 1.29 1.14 3.34
CA ASP A 94 0.48 1.68 4.44
C ASP A 94 0.96 3.06 4.90
N ALA A 95 2.27 3.25 5.03
CA ALA A 95 2.86 4.55 5.36
C ALA A 95 2.56 5.60 4.30
N LEU A 96 2.68 5.24 3.01
CA LEU A 96 2.40 6.12 1.89
C LEU A 96 0.92 6.47 1.81
N ASN A 97 0.03 5.48 1.89
CA ASN A 97 -1.42 5.67 1.92
C ASN A 97 -1.81 6.61 3.05
N THR A 98 -1.25 6.41 4.24
CA THR A 98 -1.47 7.29 5.40
C THR A 98 -1.00 8.72 5.14
N ALA A 99 0.18 8.90 4.53
CA ALA A 99 0.72 10.23 4.21
C ALA A 99 -0.13 10.95 3.16
N MET A 100 -0.60 10.23 2.13
CA MET A 100 -1.50 10.76 1.10
C MET A 100 -2.84 11.19 1.71
N LEU A 101 -3.45 10.33 2.53
CA LEU A 101 -4.72 10.66 3.21
C LEU A 101 -4.57 11.92 4.07
N LYS A 102 -3.47 12.03 4.84
CA LYS A 102 -3.16 13.25 5.61
C LYS A 102 -3.01 14.49 4.73
N HIS A 103 -2.31 14.37 3.60
CA HIS A 103 -2.09 15.47 2.66
C HIS A 103 -3.42 15.94 2.03
N LEU A 104 -4.33 15.02 1.76
CA LEU A 104 -5.67 15.30 1.23
C LEU A 104 -6.68 15.73 2.31
N GLY A 105 -6.27 15.78 3.59
CA GLY A 105 -7.17 16.10 4.71
C GLY A 105 -8.20 15.01 5.01
N LEU A 106 -8.02 13.80 4.47
CA LEU A 106 -8.89 12.66 4.66
C LEU A 106 -8.52 11.88 5.93
N PRO A 107 -9.49 11.24 6.60
CA PRO A 107 -9.21 10.43 7.77
C PRO A 107 -8.35 9.22 7.37
N THR A 108 -7.25 9.00 8.11
CA THR A 108 -6.32 7.88 7.89
C THR A 108 -6.95 6.51 8.15
N VAL A 109 -8.06 6.49 8.89
CA VAL A 109 -8.86 5.30 9.15
C VAL A 109 -10.20 5.53 8.46
N THR A 110 -10.59 4.62 7.58
CA THR A 110 -11.86 4.73 6.86
C THR A 110 -13.04 4.70 7.85
N ALA A 111 -14.15 5.33 7.50
CA ALA A 111 -15.35 5.32 8.35
C ALA A 111 -15.78 3.89 8.71
N LEU A 112 -15.68 2.97 7.74
CA LEU A 112 -15.99 1.55 7.92
C LEU A 112 -15.04 0.87 8.91
N GLU A 113 -13.74 1.14 8.80
CA GLU A 113 -12.75 0.58 9.72
C GLU A 113 -12.93 1.12 11.15
N ARG A 114 -13.30 2.39 11.31
CA ARG A 114 -13.67 2.95 12.64
C ARG A 114 -14.89 2.25 13.22
N VAL A 115 -15.92 2.01 12.41
CA VAL A 115 -17.12 1.27 12.83
C VAL A 115 -16.76 -0.17 13.21
N LEU A 116 -15.90 -0.84 12.44
CA LEU A 116 -15.43 -2.19 12.74
C LEU A 116 -14.62 -2.26 14.04
N GLN A 117 -13.72 -1.30 14.25
CA GLN A 117 -12.96 -1.17 15.50
C GLN A 117 -13.89 -0.94 16.70
N GLN A 118 -14.88 -0.06 16.56
CA GLN A 118 -15.86 0.21 17.61
C GLN A 118 -16.73 -1.03 17.90
N ALA A 119 -17.18 -1.74 16.86
CA ALA A 119 -17.92 -2.98 17.00
C ALA A 119 -17.09 -4.06 17.72
N GLY A 120 -15.81 -4.20 17.36
CA GLY A 120 -14.87 -5.10 18.04
C GLY A 120 -14.63 -4.73 19.50
N ALA A 121 -14.47 -3.44 19.82
CA ALA A 121 -14.34 -2.97 21.19
C ALA A 121 -15.62 -3.27 22.01
N THR A 122 -16.79 -2.99 21.44
CA THR A 122 -18.08 -3.26 22.07
C THR A 122 -18.29 -4.75 22.32
N ALA A 123 -17.89 -5.62 21.39
CA ALA A 123 -17.96 -7.06 21.56
C ALA A 123 -17.05 -7.58 22.70
N ARG A 124 -15.87 -6.97 22.88
CA ARG A 124 -14.95 -7.31 23.98
C ARG A 124 -15.54 -6.94 25.33
N GLU A 125 -16.07 -5.73 25.47
CA GLU A 125 -16.73 -5.25 26.70
C GLU A 125 -17.95 -6.12 27.05
N LEU A 126 -18.81 -6.43 26.06
CA LEU A 126 -19.96 -7.30 26.28
C LEU A 126 -19.57 -8.73 26.66
N THR A 127 -18.45 -9.25 26.13
CA THR A 127 -17.93 -10.55 26.55
C THR A 127 -17.42 -10.49 27.99
N ALA A 128 -16.70 -9.44 28.37
CA ALA A 128 -16.23 -9.25 29.75
C ALA A 128 -17.40 -9.14 30.74
N ALA A 129 -18.53 -8.56 30.31
CA ALA A 129 -19.76 -8.48 31.09
C ALA A 129 -20.64 -9.76 31.04
N ASN A 130 -20.20 -10.83 30.35
CA ASN A 130 -21.00 -12.05 30.11
C ASN A 130 -22.40 -11.77 29.51
N HIS A 131 -22.53 -10.71 28.71
CA HIS A 131 -23.80 -10.31 28.12
C HIS A 131 -24.11 -11.19 26.89
N PRO A 132 -25.35 -11.73 26.74
CA PRO A 132 -25.69 -12.66 25.66
C PRO A 132 -25.51 -12.09 24.25
N ALA A 133 -25.66 -10.76 24.10
CA ALA A 133 -25.41 -10.06 22.82
C ALA A 133 -23.95 -10.13 22.34
N ALA A 134 -23.00 -10.48 23.22
CA ALA A 134 -21.59 -10.67 22.86
C ALA A 134 -21.41 -11.77 21.82
N HIS A 135 -22.18 -12.86 21.91
CA HIS A 135 -22.10 -13.98 20.97
C HIS A 135 -22.55 -13.56 19.57
N VAL A 136 -23.63 -12.78 19.47
CA VAL A 136 -24.17 -12.32 18.18
C VAL A 136 -23.17 -11.41 17.46
N LEU A 137 -22.56 -10.45 18.18
CA LEU A 137 -21.55 -9.58 17.59
C LEU A 137 -20.28 -10.33 17.23
N ARG A 138 -19.88 -11.35 18.02
CA ARG A 138 -18.72 -12.19 17.71
C ARG A 138 -18.91 -12.97 16.39
N GLU A 139 -20.10 -13.53 16.19
CA GLU A 139 -20.48 -14.24 14.96
C GLU A 139 -20.45 -13.31 13.73
N LEU A 140 -21.06 -12.13 13.83
CA LEU A 140 -21.08 -11.16 12.73
C LEU A 140 -19.69 -10.60 12.39
N LEU A 141 -18.81 -10.52 13.37
CA LEU A 141 -17.43 -10.07 13.19
C LEU A 141 -16.47 -11.20 12.80
N ASN A 142 -16.95 -12.44 12.63
CA ASN A 142 -16.12 -13.58 12.25
C ASN A 142 -15.89 -13.61 10.72
N PRO A 143 -14.69 -13.25 10.23
CA PRO A 143 -14.44 -13.18 8.80
C PRO A 143 -14.49 -14.56 8.10
N GLN A 144 -14.36 -15.66 8.86
CA GLN A 144 -14.38 -17.02 8.33
C GLN A 144 -15.79 -17.60 8.14
N ALA A 145 -16.84 -16.97 8.67
CA ALA A 145 -18.21 -17.48 8.56
C ALA A 145 -18.78 -17.43 7.13
N SER A 146 -18.13 -16.70 6.20
CA SER A 146 -18.61 -16.48 4.84
C SER A 146 -17.72 -17.10 3.75
N LEU A 147 -16.57 -17.69 4.09
CA LEU A 147 -15.67 -18.32 3.12
C LEU A 147 -16.09 -19.78 2.90
N PRO A 148 -16.28 -20.22 1.65
CA PRO A 148 -16.52 -21.63 1.35
C PRO A 148 -15.32 -22.47 1.83
N PRO A 149 -15.54 -23.70 2.34
CA PRO A 149 -14.46 -24.57 2.79
C PRO A 149 -13.46 -24.81 1.65
N PRO A 150 -12.15 -24.91 1.94
CA PRO A 150 -11.15 -25.17 0.92
C PRO A 150 -11.46 -26.50 0.22
N PRO A 151 -11.25 -26.61 -1.11
CA PRO A 151 -11.44 -27.86 -1.83
C PRO A 151 -10.52 -28.95 -1.24
N PRO A 152 -10.96 -30.22 -1.23
CA PRO A 152 -10.14 -31.32 -0.73
C PRO A 152 -8.84 -31.42 -1.54
N PRO A 153 -7.71 -31.82 -0.92
CA PRO A 153 -6.46 -32.03 -1.64
C PRO A 153 -6.62 -33.12 -2.71
N PRO A 154 -5.84 -33.05 -3.81
CA PRO A 154 -5.88 -34.03 -4.89
C PRO A 154 -5.44 -35.43 -4.43
#